data_AF-A0A533SRE5-F1
#
_entry.id   AF-A0A533SRE5-F1
#
_cell.length_a   1.000
_cell.length_b   1.000
_cell.length_c   1.000
_cell.angle_alpha   90.00
_cell.angle_beta   90.00
_cell.angle_gamma   90.00
#
_symmetry.space_group_name_H-M   'P 1'
#
loop_
_entity.id
_entity.type
_entity.pdbx_description
1 polymer ?
#
loop_
_entity_poly.entity_id
_entity_poly.type
_entity_poly.pdbx_seq_one_letter_code
_entity_poly.pdbx_strand_id
1 'polypeptide(L)'
;MGLIGLIVASVANIFFASAALDWILTYVGVIIFTGLAAYDSQKIQQIGHSAASMGDEALSRASIIGALALYLDFVNLFLYMLRLFGRSRD
;
A
#
# COMPACT_ATOMS: atom_id res chain seq x y z
N MET A 1 4.54 -2.00 9.97
CA MET A 1 3.76 -2.81 10.94
C MET A 1 2.36 -3.16 10.43
N GLY A 2 1.55 -2.22 9.91
CA GLY A 2 0.20 -2.52 9.39
C GLY A 2 0.15 -3.53 8.23
N LEU A 3 1.10 -3.44 7.30
CA LEU A 3 1.25 -4.37 6.15
C LEU A 3 1.46 -5.83 6.59
N ILE A 4 2.27 -6.05 7.63
CA ILE A 4 2.54 -7.39 8.17
C ILE A 4 1.28 -7.98 8.83
N GLY A 5 0.51 -7.16 9.55
CA GLY A 5 -0.77 -7.57 10.13
C GLY A 5 -1.79 -8.02 9.07
N LEU A 6 -1.86 -7.31 7.94
CA LEU A 6 -2.71 -7.69 6.80
C LEU A 6 -2.27 -9.00 6.14
N ILE A 7 -0.96 -9.23 6.02
CA ILE A 7 -0.43 -10.49 5.47
C ILE A 7 -0.74 -11.66 6.41
N VAL A 8 -0.54 -11.51 7.71
CA VAL A 8 -0.87 -12.56 8.69
C VAL A 8 -2.37 -12.85 8.69
N ALA A 9 -3.20 -11.81 8.64
CA ALA A 9 -4.64 -11.98 8.64
C ALA A 9 -5.18 -12.58 7.34
N SER A 10 -4.57 -12.27 6.18
CA SER A 10 -4.95 -12.89 4.90
C SER A 10 -4.60 -14.37 4.87
N VAL A 11 -3.43 -14.75 5.40
CA VAL A 11 -3.02 -16.16 5.54
C VAL A 11 -3.93 -16.90 6.52
N ALA A 12 -4.25 -16.29 7.67
CA ALA A 12 -5.17 -16.88 8.63
C ALA A 12 -6.56 -17.11 8.02
N ASN A 13 -7.07 -16.17 7.22
CA ASN A 13 -8.39 -16.27 6.61
C ASN A 13 -8.51 -17.42 5.59
N ILE A 14 -7.40 -17.90 5.00
CA ILE A 14 -7.40 -19.10 4.14
C ILE A 14 -7.87 -20.34 4.93
N PHE A 15 -7.58 -20.41 6.23
CA PHE A 15 -7.96 -21.54 7.09
C PHE A 15 -9.40 -21.43 7.63
N PHE A 16 -9.90 -20.22 7.84
CA PHE A 16 -11.23 -20.00 8.40
C PHE A 16 -12.33 -19.81 7.34
N ALA A 17 -11.97 -19.41 6.10
CA ALA A 17 -12.87 -19.20 4.97
C ALA A 17 -14.16 -18.42 5.31
N SER A 18 -14.06 -17.42 6.20
CA SER A 18 -15.22 -16.69 6.70
C SER A 18 -15.53 -15.48 5.82
N ALA A 19 -16.75 -15.45 5.27
CA ALA A 19 -17.22 -14.33 4.46
C ALA A 19 -17.15 -12.99 5.22
N ALA A 20 -17.51 -12.98 6.51
CA ALA A 20 -17.50 -11.77 7.34
C ALA A 20 -16.08 -11.24 7.61
N LEU A 21 -15.11 -12.14 7.85
CA LEU A 21 -13.70 -11.74 8.02
C LEU A 21 -13.12 -11.17 6.72
N ASP A 22 -13.47 -11.75 5.57
CA ASP A 22 -13.06 -11.21 4.27
C ASP A 22 -13.53 -9.76 4.02
N TRP A 23 -14.78 -9.44 4.39
CA TRP A 23 -15.31 -8.09 4.24
C TRP A 23 -14.53 -7.10 5.10
N ILE A 24 -14.31 -7.44 6.38
CA ILE A 24 -13.54 -6.63 7.31
C ILE A 24 -12.11 -6.43 6.80
N LEU A 25 -11.44 -7.52 6.36
CA LEU A 25 -10.07 -7.46 5.85
C LEU A 25 -9.95 -6.60 4.59
N THR A 26 -10.95 -6.63 3.73
CA THR A 26 -10.95 -5.81 2.50
C THR A 26 -11.10 -4.33 2.85
N TYR A 27 -12.06 -3.94 3.70
CA TYR A 27 -12.23 -2.54 4.10
C TYR A 27 -11.03 -2.01 4.89
N VAL A 28 -10.53 -2.78 5.87
CA VAL A 28 -9.35 -2.42 6.66
C VAL A 28 -8.12 -2.32 5.76
N GLY A 29 -7.98 -3.23 4.79
CA GLY A 29 -6.94 -3.19 3.76
C GLY A 29 -6.95 -1.87 3.00
N VAL A 30 -8.10 -1.47 2.45
CA VAL A 30 -8.23 -0.19 1.72
C VAL A 30 -7.87 1.00 2.61
N ILE A 31 -8.37 1.08 3.84
CA ILE A 31 -8.10 2.20 4.76
C ILE A 31 -6.60 2.29 5.09
N ILE A 32 -5.96 1.16 5.43
CA ILE A 32 -4.55 1.12 5.77
C ILE A 32 -3.69 1.50 4.56
N PHE A 33 -3.94 0.93 3.38
CA PHE A 33 -3.14 1.21 2.20
C PHE A 33 -3.34 2.64 1.68
N THR A 34 -4.55 3.21 1.82
CA THR A 34 -4.79 4.62 1.49
C THR A 34 -4.01 5.54 2.43
N GLY A 35 -4.02 5.25 3.74
CA GLY A 35 -3.28 6.03 4.73
C GLY A 35 -1.75 5.91 4.55
N LEU A 36 -1.25 4.71 4.25
CA LEU A 36 0.16 4.47 3.95
C LEU A 36 0.58 5.21 2.68
N ALA A 37 -0.18 5.10 1.59
CA ALA A 37 0.13 5.79 0.34
C ALA A 37 0.17 7.32 0.51
N ALA A 38 -0.75 7.88 1.31
CA ALA A 38 -0.75 9.31 1.62
C ALA A 38 0.49 9.71 2.43
N TYR A 39 0.91 8.89 3.40
CA TYR A 39 2.12 9.12 4.18
C TYR A 39 3.39 8.99 3.33
N ASP A 40 3.49 7.95 2.50
CA ASP A 40 4.65 7.69 1.66
C ASP A 40 4.80 8.77 0.57
N SER A 41 3.69 9.32 0.05
CA SER A 41 3.72 10.49 -0.83
C SER A 41 4.39 11.71 -0.18
N GLN A 42 4.01 12.03 1.07
CA GLN A 42 4.62 13.13 1.82
C GLN A 42 6.10 12.86 2.14
N LYS A 43 6.41 11.63 2.53
CA LYS A 43 7.78 11.20 2.83
C LYS A 43 8.69 11.30 1.60
N ILE A 44 8.24 10.85 0.44
CA ILE A 44 8.99 10.94 -0.81
C ILE A 44 9.24 12.41 -1.19
N GLN A 45 8.24 13.28 -1.01
CA GLN A 45 8.42 14.72 -1.21
C GLN A 45 9.51 15.28 -0.29
N GLN A 46 9.51 14.93 1.00
CA GLN A 46 10.53 15.38 1.95
C GLN A 46 11.93 14.86 1.59
N ILE A 47 12.03 13.60 1.17
CA ILE A 47 13.30 13.00 0.72
C ILE A 47 13.80 13.72 -0.54
N GLY A 48 12.92 14.04 -1.50
CA GLY A 48 13.29 14.77 -2.72
C GLY A 48 13.89 16.16 -2.42
N HIS A 49 13.30 16.91 -1.49
CA HIS A 49 13.85 18.21 -1.06
C HIS A 49 15.22 18.08 -0.38
N SER A 50 15.40 17.00 0.38
CA SER A 50 16.66 16.72 1.08
C SER A 50 17.75 16.26 0.10
N ALA A 51 17.40 15.40 -0.85
CA ALA A 51 18.30 14.87 -1.88
C ALA A 51 18.74 15.93 -2.89
N ALA A 52 17.91 16.94 -3.17
CA ALA A 52 18.27 18.08 -4.01
C ALA A 52 19.50 18.85 -3.48
N SER A 53 19.74 18.81 -2.15
CA SER A 53 20.91 19.44 -1.53
C SER A 53 22.19 18.60 -1.63
N MET A 54 22.08 17.31 -1.99
CA MET A 54 23.18 16.35 -2.04
C MET A 54 23.72 16.09 -3.45
N GLY A 55 23.09 16.66 -4.49
CA GLY A 55 23.49 16.57 -5.90
C GLY A 55 22.56 15.71 -6.77
N ASP A 56 22.70 15.85 -8.10
CA ASP A 56 21.80 15.24 -9.10
C ASP A 56 21.74 13.71 -9.05
N GLU A 57 22.85 13.04 -8.75
CA GLU A 57 22.87 11.57 -8.68
C GLU A 57 22.07 11.03 -7.49
N ALA A 58 22.14 11.70 -6.34
CA ALA A 58 21.35 11.35 -5.15
C ALA A 58 19.86 11.60 -5.40
N LEU A 59 19.51 12.69 -6.09
CA LEU A 59 18.14 13.02 -6.47
C LEU A 59 17.53 11.99 -7.44
N SER A 60 18.31 11.56 -8.44
CA SER A 60 17.88 10.52 -9.39
C SER A 60 17.60 9.19 -8.69
N ARG A 61 18.50 8.72 -7.82
CA ARG A 61 18.29 7.48 -7.06
C ARG A 61 17.09 7.58 -6.11
N ALA A 62 16.95 8.72 -5.42
CA ALA A 62 15.84 8.96 -4.49
C ALA A 62 14.48 8.96 -5.23
N SER A 63 14.41 9.56 -6.42
CA SER A 63 13.18 9.60 -7.20
C SER A 63 12.78 8.23 -7.74
N ILE A 64 13.74 7.40 -8.19
CA ILE A 64 13.46 6.01 -8.62
C ILE A 64 12.92 5.17 -7.45
N ILE A 65 13.58 5.21 -6.29
CA ILE A 65 13.16 4.44 -5.10
C ILE A 65 11.80 4.94 -4.61
N GLY A 66 11.58 6.26 -4.59
CA GLY A 66 10.30 6.85 -4.22
C GLY A 66 9.19 6.42 -5.16
N ALA A 67 9.41 6.49 -6.48
CA ALA A 67 8.43 6.05 -7.47
C ALA A 67 8.11 4.55 -7.33
N LEU A 68 9.10 3.69 -7.08
CA LEU A 68 8.89 2.26 -6.85
C LEU A 68 8.04 2.00 -5.59
N ALA A 69 8.30 2.70 -4.49
CA ALA A 69 7.49 2.58 -3.27
C ALA A 69 6.02 2.95 -3.54
N LEU A 70 5.79 4.10 -4.17
CA LEU A 70 4.45 4.56 -4.51
C LEU A 70 3.71 3.60 -5.47
N TYR A 71 4.44 3.00 -6.41
CA TYR A 71 3.91 1.98 -7.31
C TYR A 71 3.44 0.74 -6.55
N LEU A 72 4.22 0.25 -5.59
CA LEU A 72 3.84 -0.91 -4.78
C LEU A 72 2.61 -0.64 -3.92
N ASP A 73 2.50 0.56 -3.34
CA ASP A 73 1.31 0.97 -2.59
C ASP A 73 0.07 1.03 -3.49
N PHE A 74 0.22 1.59 -4.69
CA PHE A 74 -0.85 1.68 -5.68
C PHE A 74 -1.34 0.30 -6.13
N VAL A 75 -0.43 -0.64 -6.41
CA VAL A 75 -0.79 -2.02 -6.78
C VAL A 75 -1.59 -2.69 -5.68
N ASN A 76 -1.16 -2.57 -4.42
CA ASN A 76 -1.89 -3.17 -3.30
C ASN A 76 -3.29 -2.56 -3.14
N LEU A 77 -3.39 -1.23 -3.15
CA LEU A 77 -4.68 -0.54 -3.09
C LEU A 77 -5.59 -0.98 -4.24
N PHE A 78 -5.06 -1.07 -5.45
CA PHE A 78 -5.78 -1.50 -6.63
C PHE A 78 -6.32 -2.93 -6.51
N LEU A 79 -5.52 -3.87 -5.98
CA LEU A 79 -5.97 -5.24 -5.72
C LEU A 79 -7.09 -5.30 -4.68
N TYR A 80 -7.03 -4.49 -3.63
CA TYR A 80 -8.13 -4.40 -2.66
C TYR A 80 -9.40 -3.79 -3.28
N MET A 81 -9.26 -2.77 -4.12
CA MET A 81 -10.39 -2.19 -4.86
C MET A 81 -11.01 -3.20 -5.82
N LEU A 82 -10.19 -3.95 -6.56
CA LEU A 82 -10.64 -5.03 -7.43
C LEU A 82 -11.39 -6.11 -6.65
N ARG A 83 -10.91 -6.48 -5.45
CA ARG A 83 -11.61 -7.45 -4.60
C ARG A 83 -12.96 -6.90 -4.11
N LEU A 84 -13.02 -5.62 -3.76
CA LEU A 84 -14.24 -4.97 -3.28
C LEU A 84 -15.30 -4.87 -4.38
N PHE A 85 -14.91 -4.45 -5.59
CA PHE A 85 -15.84 -4.30 -6.72
C PHE A 85 -16.13 -5.61 -7.46
N GLY A 86 -15.14 -6.51 -7.59
CA GLY A 86 -15.29 -7.80 -8.26
C GLY A 86 -16.24 -8.74 -7.52
N ARG A 87 -16.30 -8.65 -6.19
CA ARG A 87 -17.16 -9.47 -5.33
C ARG A 87 -18.61 -9.01 -5.26
N SER A 88 -18.94 -7.85 -5.83
CA SER A 88 -20.33 -7.37 -5.93
C SER A 88 -21.12 -8.05 -7.07
N ARG A 89 -20.53 -9.03 -7.77
CA ARG A 89 -21.08 -9.66 -8.97
C ARG A 89 -21.48 -11.14 -8.80
N ASP A 90 -21.25 -11.72 -7.61
CA ASP A 90 -21.68 -13.07 -7.19
C ASP A 90 -22.60 -12.95 -5.95
#